data_AF-A0A432IHR6-F1
#
_entry.id   AF-A0A432IHR6-F1
#
_cell.length_a   1.000
_cell.length_b   1.000
_cell.length_c   1.000
_cell.angle_alpha   90.00
_cell.angle_beta   90.00
_cell.angle_gamma   90.00
#
_symmetry.space_group_name_H-M   'P 1'
#
loop_
_entity.id
_entity.type
_entity.pdbx_description
1 polymer ?
#
loop_
_entity_poly.entity_id
_entity_poly.type
_entity_poly.pdbx_seq_one_letter_code
_entity_poly.pdbx_strand_id
1 'polypeptide(L)'
;MFKVEVGKGPLMFMSYARIMEEITKEKNLEELKDVFYAILYDFGTPIGCGRMKVEGELYTIDNIKIFDKFHTERLSSDIHTQLEKKAKLLGLKEKKQ
;
A
#
# COMPACT_ATOMS: atom_id res chain seq x y z
N MET A 1 13.86 -5.32 -13.76
CA MET A 1 12.51 -5.88 -14.05
C MET A 1 11.68 -5.58 -12.82
N PHE A 2 10.56 -4.89 -13.00
CA PHE A 2 9.75 -4.46 -11.86
C PHE A 2 8.85 -5.59 -11.34
N LYS A 3 8.72 -5.70 -10.01
CA LYS A 3 7.83 -6.66 -9.34
C LYS A 3 6.95 -5.92 -8.34
N VAL A 4 5.67 -6.24 -8.26
CA VAL A 4 4.78 -5.73 -7.21
C VAL A 4 4.44 -6.86 -6.25
N GLU A 5 4.60 -6.63 -4.96
CA GLU A 5 4.18 -7.56 -3.90
C GLU A 5 3.06 -6.94 -3.07
N VAL A 6 2.04 -7.73 -2.74
CA VAL A 6 0.87 -7.29 -1.97
C VAL A 6 0.76 -8.10 -0.68
N GLY A 7 0.67 -7.42 0.46
CA GLY A 7 0.57 -8.04 1.78
C GLY A 7 -0.41 -7.30 2.70
N LYS A 8 -0.85 -7.98 3.77
CA LYS A 8 -1.64 -7.41 4.87
C LYS A 8 -0.69 -6.93 5.98
N GLY A 9 -1.08 -5.89 6.70
CA GLY A 9 -0.33 -5.41 7.86
C GLY A 9 0.52 -4.20 7.51
N PRO A 10 1.39 -3.71 8.40
CA PRO A 10 2.16 -2.50 8.12
C PRO A 10 3.06 -2.64 6.89
N LEU A 11 3.50 -1.50 6.31
CA LEU A 11 4.43 -1.44 5.17
C LEU A 11 5.52 -2.52 5.34
N MET A 12 5.55 -3.56 4.50
CA MET A 12 6.19 -4.85 4.81
C MET A 12 7.70 -4.83 5.14
N PHE A 13 8.35 -3.66 5.12
CA PHE A 13 9.74 -3.48 5.57
C PHE A 13 9.91 -2.84 6.94
N MET A 14 8.87 -2.19 7.50
CA MET A 14 8.94 -1.55 8.80
C MET A 14 7.52 -1.33 9.33
N SER A 15 7.25 -1.65 10.59
CA SER A 15 5.88 -1.48 11.10
C SER A 15 5.44 -0.02 10.90
N TYR A 16 4.23 0.22 10.39
CA TYR A 16 3.68 1.56 10.19
C TYR A 16 3.70 2.32 11.50
N ALA A 17 3.42 1.63 12.61
CA ALA A 17 3.59 2.15 13.95
C ALA A 17 5.04 2.64 14.21
N ARG A 18 6.06 1.88 13.81
CA ARG A 18 7.47 2.29 13.92
C ARG A 18 7.83 3.44 12.96
N ILE A 19 7.36 3.42 11.71
CA ILE A 19 7.59 4.53 10.76
C ILE A 19 6.99 5.83 11.32
N MET A 20 5.77 5.76 11.81
CA MET A 20 5.07 6.93 12.34
C MET A 20 5.66 7.36 13.69
N GLU A 21 6.06 6.44 14.57
CA GLU A 21 6.81 6.79 15.79
C GLU A 21 8.12 7.54 15.45
N GLU A 22 8.87 7.08 14.45
CA GLU A 22 10.12 7.74 14.04
C GLU A 22 9.89 9.11 13.39
N ILE A 23 8.81 9.28 12.61
CA ILE A 23 8.52 10.53 11.88
C ILE A 23 7.77 11.56 12.76
N THR A 24 6.76 11.13 13.52
CA THR A 24 5.86 12.02 14.27
C THR A 24 6.15 12.04 15.77
N LYS A 25 6.99 11.13 16.29
CA LYS A 25 7.27 10.93 17.73
C LYS A 25 6.04 10.55 18.56
N GLU A 26 4.95 10.15 17.92
CA GLU A 26 3.73 9.72 18.60
C GLU A 26 3.78 8.22 18.88
N LYS A 27 3.57 7.85 20.16
CA LYS A 27 3.66 6.45 20.63
C LYS A 27 2.34 5.68 20.59
N ASN A 28 1.22 6.35 20.30
CA ASN A 28 -0.10 5.74 20.26
C ASN A 28 -0.60 5.65 18.81
N LEU A 29 -0.04 4.70 18.07
CA LEU A 29 -0.55 4.33 16.76
C LEU A 29 -1.40 3.09 16.91
N GLU A 30 -2.71 3.26 16.77
CA GLU A 30 -3.63 2.13 16.63
C GLU A 30 -3.09 1.20 15.53
N GLU A 31 -3.07 -0.10 15.82
CA GLU A 31 -2.82 -1.10 14.79
C GLU A 31 -3.78 -0.82 13.64
N LEU A 32 -3.24 -0.55 12.45
CA LEU A 32 -4.01 -0.44 11.22
C LEU A 32 -4.56 -1.82 10.85
N LYS A 33 -5.60 -2.24 11.56
CA LYS A 33 -6.39 -3.40 11.22
C LYS A 33 -7.00 -3.16 9.84
N ASP A 34 -6.93 -4.20 9.02
CA ASP A 34 -7.58 -4.24 7.70
C ASP A 34 -7.01 -3.28 6.65
N VAL A 35 -5.69 -3.10 6.68
CA VAL A 35 -4.94 -2.42 5.62
C VAL A 35 -4.06 -3.42 4.85
N PHE A 36 -4.05 -3.26 3.53
CA PHE A 36 -3.13 -3.91 2.61
C PHE A 36 -2.20 -2.89 1.98
N TYR A 37 -0.98 -3.31 1.68
CA TYR A 37 -0.01 -2.51 0.97
C TYR A 37 0.48 -3.25 -0.27
N ALA A 38 0.75 -2.49 -1.31
CA ALA A 38 1.48 -2.94 -2.48
C ALA A 38 2.84 -2.25 -2.49
N ILE A 39 3.91 -3.02 -2.65
CA ILE A 39 5.28 -2.51 -2.78
C ILE A 39 5.79 -2.85 -4.16
N LEU A 40 6.26 -1.83 -4.88
CA LEU A 40 6.91 -1.97 -6.17
C LEU A 40 8.42 -2.06 -5.98
N TYR A 41 9.05 -3.06 -6.60
CA TYR A 41 10.47 -3.32 -6.53
C TYR A 41 11.12 -3.21 -7.90
N ASP A 42 12.36 -2.75 -7.93
CA ASP A 42 13.29 -2.95 -9.04
C ASP A 42 14.51 -3.73 -8.56
N PHE A 43 14.73 -4.92 -9.11
CA PHE A 43 15.85 -5.81 -8.72
C PHE A 43 16.03 -5.97 -7.19
N GLY A 44 14.92 -6.12 -6.46
CA GLY A 44 14.89 -6.28 -5.01
C GLY A 44 14.94 -4.98 -4.19
N THR A 45 15.13 -3.82 -4.83
CA THR A 45 15.07 -2.51 -4.17
C THR A 45 13.64 -1.98 -4.20
N PRO A 46 13.02 -1.59 -3.07
CA PRO A 46 11.70 -0.96 -3.07
C PRO A 46 11.79 0.44 -3.69
N ILE A 47 10.92 0.73 -4.66
CA ILE A 47 10.92 1.98 -5.43
C ILE A 47 9.58 2.74 -5.39
N GLY A 48 8.52 2.12 -4.86
CA GLY A 48 7.22 2.74 -4.71
C GLY A 48 6.29 1.89 -3.84
N CYS A 49 5.20 2.51 -3.39
CA CYS A 49 4.18 1.85 -2.60
C CYS A 49 2.79 2.41 -2.89
N GLY A 50 1.77 1.66 -2.48
CA GLY A 50 0.39 2.10 -2.41
C GLY A 50 -0.32 1.41 -1.25
N ARG A 51 -1.44 2.00 -0.80
CA ARG A 51 -2.22 1.50 0.33
C ARG A 51 -3.65 1.21 -0.11
N MET A 52 -4.21 0.13 0.40
CA MET A 52 -5.64 -0.17 0.36
C MET A 52 -6.16 -0.30 1.79
N LYS A 53 -7.14 0.52 2.17
CA LYS A 53 -7.87 0.40 3.42
C LYS A 53 -9.16 -0.38 3.20
N VAL A 54 -9.56 -1.18 4.18
CA VAL A 54 -10.82 -1.93 4.17
C VAL A 54 -11.67 -1.51 5.36
N GLU A 55 -12.94 -1.20 5.09
CA GLU A 55 -13.94 -0.76 6.05
C GLU A 55 -15.23 -1.57 5.81
N GLY A 56 -15.40 -2.67 6.56
CA GLY A 56 -16.49 -3.62 6.30
C GLY A 56 -16.32 -4.31 4.94
N GLU A 57 -17.34 -4.21 4.07
CA GLU A 57 -17.28 -4.72 2.68
C GLU A 57 -16.64 -3.74 1.70
N LEU A 58 -16.24 -2.54 2.15
CA LEU A 58 -15.75 -1.48 1.29
C LEU A 58 -14.23 -1.38 1.32
N TYR A 59 -13.63 -0.97 0.20
CA TYR A 59 -12.21 -0.64 0.14
C TYR A 59 -11.95 0.72 -0.50
N THR A 60 -10.83 1.34 -0.12
CA THR A 60 -10.31 2.56 -0.76
C THR A 60 -8.82 2.38 -1.01
N ILE A 61 -8.37 2.67 -2.23
CA ILE A 61 -6.95 2.74 -2.57
C ILE A 61 -6.51 4.20 -2.47
N ASP A 62 -5.45 4.46 -1.73
CA ASP A 62 -4.89 5.80 -1.57
C ASP A 62 -3.36 5.74 -1.44
N ASN A 63 -2.73 6.93 -1.36
CA ASN A 63 -1.31 7.08 -1.07
C ASN A 63 -0.36 6.29 -1.98
N ILE A 64 -0.66 6.21 -3.28
CA ILE A 64 0.28 5.67 -4.27
C ILE A 64 1.42 6.68 -4.45
N LYS A 65 2.65 6.23 -4.20
CA LYS A 65 3.88 7.02 -4.29
C LYS A 65 4.99 6.19 -4.94
N ILE A 66 5.74 6.82 -5.83
CA ILE A 66 6.91 6.24 -6.49
C ILE A 66 8.03 7.26 -6.35
N PHE A 67 9.26 6.81 -6.07
CA PHE A 67 10.40 7.73 -6.05
C PHE A 67 10.58 8.41 -7.40
N ASP A 68 10.83 9.72 -7.40
CA ASP A 68 10.86 10.57 -8.59
C ASP A 68 11.73 10.00 -9.73
N LYS A 69 12.89 9.42 -9.40
CA LYS A 69 13.82 8.82 -10.37
C LYS A 69 13.26 7.61 -11.13
N PHE A 70 12.16 7.03 -10.67
CA PHE A 70 11.45 5.92 -11.30
C PHE A 70 10.00 6.28 -11.66
N HIS A 71 9.58 7.53 -11.47
CA HIS A 71 8.17 7.89 -11.57
C HIS A 71 7.64 7.77 -13.01
N THR A 72 6.62 6.92 -13.19
CA THR A 72 5.82 6.85 -14.40
C THR A 72 4.36 6.54 -14.05
N GLU A 73 3.41 6.99 -14.89
CA GLU A 73 1.99 6.68 -14.73
C GLU A 73 1.73 5.17 -14.77
N ARG A 74 2.45 4.45 -15.63
CA ARG A 74 2.35 2.99 -15.77
C ARG A 74 2.66 2.27 -14.45
N LEU A 75 3.74 2.64 -13.78
CA LEU A 75 4.11 2.00 -12.52
C LEU A 75 3.13 2.32 -11.40
N SER A 76 2.52 3.51 -11.41
CA SER A 76 1.45 3.86 -10.46
C SER A 76 0.20 3.02 -10.72
N SER A 77 -0.16 2.83 -11.99
CA SER A 77 -1.26 1.96 -12.41
C SER A 77 -1.02 0.48 -12.06
N ASP A 78 0.22 0.01 -12.13
CA ASP A 78 0.57 -1.37 -11.76
C ASP A 78 0.31 -1.64 -10.27
N ILE A 79 0.68 -0.69 -9.39
CA ILE A 79 0.37 -0.74 -7.95
C ILE A 79 -1.15 -0.77 -7.74
N HIS A 80 -1.89 0.14 -8.38
CA HIS A 80 -3.35 0.22 -8.27
C HIS A 80 -4.02 -1.10 -8.67
N THR A 81 -3.64 -1.63 -9.83
CA THR A 81 -4.19 -2.88 -10.38
C THR A 81 -3.97 -4.06 -9.44
N GLN A 82 -2.82 -4.15 -8.78
CA GLN A 82 -2.54 -5.26 -7.86
C GLN A 82 -3.35 -5.15 -6.57
N LEU A 83 -3.56 -3.93 -6.06
CA LEU A 83 -4.46 -3.70 -4.92
C LEU A 83 -5.92 -4.01 -5.29
N GLU A 84 -6.40 -3.59 -6.46
CA GLU A 84 -7.75 -3.95 -6.93
C GLU A 84 -7.93 -5.46 -7.07
N LYS A 85 -6.95 -6.17 -7.65
CA LYS A 85 -6.98 -7.63 -7.73
C LYS A 85 -7.09 -8.23 -6.34
N LYS A 86 -6.35 -7.70 -5.37
CA LYS A 86 -6.45 -8.15 -3.99
C LYS A 86 -7.84 -7.87 -3.40
N ALA A 87 -8.42 -6.70 -3.63
CA ALA A 87 -9.77 -6.36 -3.19
C ALA A 87 -10.83 -7.32 -3.74
N LYS A 88 -10.77 -7.61 -5.06
CA LYS A 88 -11.67 -8.54 -5.74
C LYS A 88 -11.58 -9.95 -5.17
N LEU A 89 -10.37 -10.44 -4.88
CA LEU A 89 -10.15 -11.74 -4.23
C LEU A 89 -10.75 -11.82 -2.83
N LEU A 90 -10.88 -10.68 -2.14
CA LEU A 90 -11.49 -10.58 -0.81
C LEU A 90 -13.00 -10.31 -0.87
N GLY A 91 -13.60 -10.19 -2.07
CA GLY A 91 -15.03 -9.90 -2.23
C GLY A 91 -15.42 -8.45 -1.87
N LEU A 92 -14.47 -7.53 -1.85
CA LEU A 92 -14.70 -6.14 -1.44
C LEU A 92 -15.25 -5.29 -2.60
N LYS A 93 -16.05 -4.28 -2.27
CA LYS A 93 -16.57 -3.28 -3.20
C LYS A 93 -15.83 -1.96 -3.04
N GLU A 94 -15.62 -1.26 -4.14
CA GLU A 94 -14.96 0.03 -4.09
C GLU A 94 -15.84 1.07 -3.40
N LYS A 95 -15.28 1.79 -2.43
CA LYS A 95 -15.94 2.95 -1.81
C LYS A 95 -15.90 4.09 -2.81
N LYS A 96 -17.03 4.36 -3.46
CA LYS A 96 -17.19 5.55 -4.32
C LYS A 96 -17.08 6.80 -3.43
N GLN A 97 -16.20 7.72 -3.83
CA GLN A 97 -16.04 9.03 -3.20
C GLN A 97 -17.30 9.87 -3.35
#